data_AF-A0A510G8S0-F1
#
_entry.id   AF-A0A510G8S0-F1
#
_cell.length_a   1.000
_cell.length_b   1.000
_cell.length_c   1.000
_cell.angle_alpha   90.00
_cell.angle_beta   90.00
_cell.angle_gamma   90.00
#
_symmetry.space_group_name_H-M   'P 1'
#
loop_
_entity.id
_entity.type
_entity.pdbx_description
1 polymer ?
#
loop_
_entity_poly.entity_id
_entity_poly.type
_entity_poly.pdbx_seq_one_letter_code
_entity_poly.pdbx_strand_id
1 'polypeptide(L)'
;MPAADVTLDSTSDATDFSIGNNTNVIAGNLMTGAVNFAAGAGTLVLQNGLDGAITTDVVNTGTVTINDCNVTGTINGVALVNIGPNPVTFGENVNSTTVTLTNNASSLTVGSNVILTSAITTANPNNGVLNLAPNSSVAGDIGTNAAAIAAVNIGAGSTSLDGNIYAGAVALTNSASSLTLNNGTNVNGAITNTSSNNNSGILIFNGGSITGAAGTPGAALSMVTFNANGDLPVASYANTFNVNNAAIVNAPNGVTGKVVVNAGTFTSNITDNAAFGGVGTINTTTITGQTDFAGNGGTVNVNDGGNLAAVTSSAAANGNLVFLGGGNVATVTNINAINIKGAAGQTVNFTQNVLATSLTFSNGGTANLQGSLGSLTNAVNVDFGGGGILEFSSTNSAGYLLNIPITNGNTGT
;
A
#
# COMPACT_ATOMS: atom_id res chain seq x y z
N MET A 1 11.44 52.94 16.56
CA MET A 1 10.01 52.92 16.20
C MET A 1 9.67 51.51 15.76
N PRO A 2 8.55 50.91 16.21
CA PRO A 2 8.04 49.72 15.54
C PRO A 2 7.79 50.09 14.07
N ALA A 3 8.16 49.22 13.14
CA ALA A 3 7.78 49.40 11.74
C ALA A 3 6.26 49.50 11.67
N ALA A 4 5.73 50.53 11.01
CA ALA A 4 4.30 50.62 10.78
C ALA A 4 3.90 49.52 9.78
N ASP A 5 2.82 48.80 10.07
CA ASP A 5 2.25 47.84 9.12
C ASP A 5 1.86 48.60 7.83
N VAL A 6 2.21 48.03 6.67
CA VAL A 6 1.85 48.58 5.35
C VAL A 6 0.64 47.82 4.83
N THR A 7 -0.48 48.50 4.66
CA THR A 7 -1.68 47.91 4.05
C THR A 7 -1.77 48.34 2.59
N LEU A 8 -1.84 47.36 1.69
CA LEU A 8 -2.14 47.58 0.27
C LEU A 8 -3.65 47.41 0.07
N ASP A 9 -4.31 48.42 -0.48
CA ASP A 9 -5.75 48.43 -0.73
C ASP A 9 -6.09 48.20 -2.21
N SER A 10 -7.38 48.23 -2.56
CA SER A 10 -7.86 48.00 -3.94
C SER A 10 -7.44 49.05 -4.96
N THR A 11 -6.79 50.14 -4.56
CA THR A 11 -6.22 51.16 -5.46
C THR A 11 -4.71 51.00 -5.62
N SER A 12 -4.12 50.09 -4.86
CA SER A 12 -2.71 49.75 -4.87
C SER A 12 -2.48 48.63 -5.89
N ASP A 13 -2.36 48.95 -7.18
CA ASP A 13 -1.92 47.98 -8.20
C ASP A 13 -0.42 47.67 -7.98
N ALA A 14 -0.12 46.91 -6.93
CA ALA A 14 1.23 46.53 -6.55
C ALA A 14 1.70 45.38 -7.45
N THR A 15 2.25 45.73 -8.61
CA THR A 15 2.79 44.76 -9.56
C THR A 15 4.21 44.33 -9.20
N ASP A 16 4.95 45.06 -8.36
CA ASP A 16 6.26 44.67 -7.83
C ASP A 16 6.58 45.41 -6.52
N PHE A 17 6.86 44.71 -5.41
CA PHE A 17 7.31 45.36 -4.16
C PHE A 17 8.25 44.49 -3.34
N SER A 18 9.20 45.12 -2.64
CA SER A 18 10.14 44.43 -1.74
C SER A 18 9.78 44.66 -0.28
N ILE A 19 9.67 43.57 0.48
CA ILE A 19 9.40 43.61 1.92
C ILE A 19 10.74 43.59 2.66
N GLY A 20 11.03 44.70 3.33
CA GLY A 20 12.22 44.86 4.16
C GLY A 20 12.10 44.19 5.54
N ASN A 21 13.19 44.24 6.31
CA ASN A 21 13.28 43.59 7.61
C ASN A 21 12.24 44.12 8.60
N ASN A 22 11.58 43.19 9.30
CA ASN A 22 10.58 43.49 10.33
C ASN A 22 9.39 44.34 9.84
N THR A 23 9.10 44.30 8.53
CA THR A 23 7.92 44.94 7.96
C THR A 23 6.81 43.91 7.85
N ASN A 24 5.61 44.25 8.32
CA ASN A 24 4.40 43.47 8.02
C ASN A 24 3.65 44.17 6.89
N VAL A 25 3.34 43.42 5.85
CA VAL A 25 2.51 43.89 4.74
C VAL A 25 1.22 43.11 4.74
N ILE A 26 0.09 43.82 4.67
CA ILE A 26 -1.23 43.20 4.50
C ILE A 26 -1.72 43.53 3.10
N ALA A 27 -1.81 42.51 2.25
CA ALA A 27 -2.43 42.62 0.94
C ALA A 27 -3.94 42.42 1.08
N GLY A 28 -4.67 43.53 1.10
CA GLY A 28 -6.12 43.57 1.16
C GLY A 28 -6.80 43.26 -0.16
N ASN A 29 -6.07 43.03 -1.25
CA ASN A 29 -6.61 42.65 -2.57
C ASN A 29 -5.75 41.55 -3.21
N LEU A 30 -6.17 41.05 -4.38
CA LEU A 30 -5.39 40.09 -5.17
C LEU A 30 -4.02 40.68 -5.54
N MET A 31 -2.93 39.96 -5.22
CA MET A 31 -1.58 40.32 -5.63
C MET A 31 -1.24 39.65 -6.96
N THR A 32 -1.04 40.42 -8.04
CA THR A 32 -0.67 39.89 -9.37
C THR A 32 0.82 40.06 -9.69
N GLY A 33 1.55 40.76 -8.83
CA GLY A 33 2.94 41.15 -8.99
C GLY A 33 3.99 40.26 -8.34
N ALA A 34 5.27 40.54 -8.58
CA ALA A 34 6.35 39.88 -7.85
C ALA A 34 6.54 40.53 -6.46
N VAL A 35 6.60 39.71 -5.42
CA VAL A 35 6.99 40.14 -4.08
C VAL A 35 8.34 39.54 -3.74
N ASN A 36 9.28 40.37 -3.31
CA ASN A 36 10.60 39.93 -2.89
C ASN A 36 10.85 40.24 -1.41
N PHE A 37 11.11 39.22 -0.60
CA PHE A 37 11.61 39.45 0.76
C PHE A 37 13.11 39.76 0.70
N ALA A 38 13.48 40.96 1.16
CA ALA A 38 14.87 41.30 1.41
C ALA A 38 15.42 40.46 2.58
N ALA A 39 16.74 40.45 2.78
CA ALA A 39 17.42 39.65 3.79
C ALA A 39 16.96 39.90 5.24
N GLY A 40 15.90 39.20 5.68
CA GLY A 40 15.38 39.14 7.06
C GLY A 40 13.94 38.63 7.20
N ALA A 41 13.33 38.82 8.38
CA ALA A 41 12.08 38.16 8.79
C ALA A 41 10.81 39.01 8.54
N GLY A 42 10.65 39.55 7.33
CA GLY A 42 9.41 40.25 6.96
C GLY A 42 8.19 39.30 6.96
N THR A 43 7.00 39.86 7.17
CA THR A 43 5.73 39.09 7.08
C THR A 43 4.85 39.66 5.99
N LEU A 44 4.29 38.79 5.15
CA LEU A 44 3.22 39.13 4.21
C LEU A 44 1.94 38.41 4.62
N VAL A 45 0.82 39.13 4.70
CA VAL A 45 -0.51 38.56 4.91
C VAL A 45 -1.33 38.75 3.64
N LEU A 46 -1.74 37.63 3.05
CA LEU A 46 -2.59 37.58 1.86
C LEU A 46 -4.05 37.35 2.30
N GLN A 47 -4.91 38.34 2.01
CA GLN A 47 -6.35 38.26 2.31
C GLN A 47 -7.19 37.80 1.12
N ASN A 48 -6.78 38.12 -0.11
CA ASN A 48 -7.63 37.99 -1.31
C ASN A 48 -6.93 37.37 -2.54
N GLY A 49 -5.79 36.70 -2.35
CA GLY A 49 -5.15 35.87 -3.38
C GLY A 49 -3.74 36.30 -3.76
N LEU A 50 -3.06 35.37 -4.43
CA LEU A 50 -1.79 35.60 -5.10
C LEU A 50 -1.86 34.97 -6.50
N ASP A 51 -1.74 35.78 -7.54
CA ASP A 51 -1.57 35.39 -8.94
C ASP A 51 -0.18 35.77 -9.49
N GLY A 52 0.70 36.27 -8.61
CA GLY A 52 2.08 36.63 -8.90
C GLY A 52 3.10 35.74 -8.16
N ALA A 53 4.38 36.07 -8.25
CA ALA A 53 5.44 35.27 -7.63
C ALA A 53 5.90 35.87 -6.30
N ILE A 54 6.02 35.06 -5.25
CA ILE A 54 6.77 35.40 -4.04
C ILE A 54 8.15 34.75 -4.12
N THR A 55 9.19 35.56 -3.97
CA THR A 55 10.59 35.14 -3.92
C THR A 55 11.30 35.74 -2.72
N THR A 56 12.47 35.21 -2.40
CA THR A 56 13.34 35.74 -1.35
C THR A 56 14.75 35.90 -1.89
N ASP A 57 15.44 36.97 -1.50
CA ASP A 57 16.86 37.18 -1.84
C ASP A 57 17.77 36.18 -1.11
N VAL A 58 17.30 35.68 0.04
CA VAL A 58 17.95 34.67 0.86
C VAL A 58 16.96 33.55 1.12
N VAL A 59 17.29 32.34 0.70
CA VAL A 59 16.47 31.16 0.93
C VAL A 59 16.17 30.97 2.42
N ASN A 60 14.96 30.49 2.72
CA ASN A 60 14.48 30.25 4.08
C ASN A 60 14.39 31.54 4.93
N THR A 61 13.86 32.60 4.34
CA THR A 61 13.55 33.86 5.05
C THR A 61 12.10 34.29 4.83
N GLY A 62 11.59 35.20 5.65
CA GLY A 62 10.22 35.70 5.57
C GLY A 62 9.12 34.71 6.01
N THR A 63 7.95 35.26 6.31
CA THR A 63 6.72 34.51 6.60
C THR A 63 5.61 34.99 5.70
N VAL A 64 4.86 34.06 5.10
CA VAL A 64 3.64 34.35 4.34
C VAL A 64 2.45 33.75 5.09
N THR A 65 1.43 34.52 5.37
CA THR A 65 0.17 34.04 5.96
C THR A 65 -0.94 34.20 4.93
N ILE A 66 -1.69 33.13 4.67
CA ILE A 66 -2.76 33.07 3.67
C ILE A 66 -4.05 32.75 4.40
N ASN A 67 -4.93 33.74 4.52
CA ASN A 67 -6.12 33.61 5.35
C ASN A 67 -7.34 33.08 4.60
N ASP A 68 -7.54 33.49 3.34
CA ASP A 68 -8.75 33.16 2.60
C ASP A 68 -8.62 33.36 1.09
N CYS A 69 -7.77 32.58 0.42
CA CYS A 69 -7.64 32.69 -1.03
C CYS A 69 -6.86 31.55 -1.69
N ASN A 70 -7.01 31.46 -3.01
CA ASN A 70 -6.15 30.62 -3.85
C ASN A 70 -4.85 31.36 -4.17
N VAL A 71 -3.78 30.57 -4.28
CA VAL A 71 -2.47 30.99 -4.76
C VAL A 71 -2.25 30.34 -6.12
N THR A 72 -2.42 31.10 -7.19
CA THR A 72 -2.18 30.68 -8.57
C THR A 72 -0.78 31.05 -9.07
N GLY A 73 0.02 31.75 -8.27
CA GLY A 73 1.43 32.00 -8.55
C GLY A 73 2.40 31.24 -7.64
N THR A 74 3.71 31.34 -7.90
CA THR A 74 4.73 30.55 -7.19
C THR A 74 5.14 31.19 -5.87
N ILE A 75 5.46 30.39 -4.86
CA ILE A 75 6.14 30.83 -3.63
C ILE A 75 7.48 30.11 -3.54
N ASN A 76 8.60 30.81 -3.49
CA ASN A 76 9.93 30.19 -3.48
C ASN A 76 10.87 30.83 -2.45
N GLY A 77 11.54 29.98 -1.66
CA GLY A 77 12.57 30.39 -0.73
C GLY A 77 12.05 31.01 0.57
N VAL A 78 10.74 30.91 0.85
CA VAL A 78 10.13 31.42 2.09
C VAL A 78 10.39 30.44 3.25
N ALA A 79 10.61 30.95 4.46
CA ALA A 79 10.79 30.06 5.62
C ALA A 79 9.50 29.36 6.02
N LEU A 80 8.43 30.14 6.20
CA LEU A 80 7.16 29.67 6.72
C LEU A 80 6.00 30.20 5.89
N VAL A 81 5.08 29.29 5.54
CA VAL A 81 3.76 29.63 5.02
C VAL A 81 2.71 29.19 6.04
N ASN A 82 1.86 30.10 6.49
CA ASN A 82 0.76 29.81 7.39
C ASN A 82 -0.56 29.76 6.61
N ILE A 83 -1.31 28.69 6.79
CA ILE A 83 -2.67 28.55 6.25
C ILE A 83 -3.65 28.89 7.36
N GLY A 84 -4.46 29.91 7.12
CA GLY A 84 -5.50 30.38 8.02
C GLY A 84 -6.71 29.44 8.10
N PRO A 85 -7.85 29.90 8.63
CA PRO A 85 -9.02 29.06 8.91
C PRO A 85 -9.84 28.70 7.67
N ASN A 86 -9.66 29.39 6.54
CA ASN A 86 -10.43 29.12 5.32
C ASN A 86 -9.65 28.23 4.35
N PRO A 87 -10.34 27.56 3.41
CA PRO A 87 -9.68 26.76 2.39
C PRO A 87 -8.73 27.57 1.51
N VAL A 88 -7.54 27.03 1.28
CA VAL A 88 -6.50 27.58 0.40
C VAL A 88 -6.15 26.53 -0.64
N THR A 89 -5.97 26.96 -1.89
CA THR A 89 -5.43 26.09 -2.95
C THR A 89 -4.10 26.64 -3.45
N PHE A 90 -3.08 25.79 -3.50
CA PHE A 90 -1.86 26.06 -4.27
C PHE A 90 -2.07 25.54 -5.68
N GLY A 91 -2.22 26.44 -6.65
CA GLY A 91 -2.33 26.15 -8.07
C GLY A 91 -0.99 26.00 -8.78
N GLU A 92 0.09 26.45 -8.14
CA GLU A 92 1.47 26.37 -8.64
C GLU A 92 2.42 25.87 -7.55
N ASN A 93 3.65 25.54 -7.95
CA ASN A 93 4.67 25.01 -7.04
C ASN A 93 4.96 25.98 -5.89
N VAL A 94 5.02 25.40 -4.68
CA VAL A 94 5.39 26.10 -3.46
C VAL A 94 6.63 25.44 -2.87
N ASN A 95 7.66 26.24 -2.69
CA ASN A 95 8.91 25.88 -2.08
C ASN A 95 9.16 26.75 -0.84
N SER A 96 8.79 26.22 0.31
CA SER A 96 9.12 26.77 1.62
C SER A 96 9.73 25.68 2.50
N THR A 97 10.30 26.06 3.65
CA THR A 97 10.72 25.05 4.64
C THR A 97 9.51 24.37 5.25
N THR A 98 8.52 25.17 5.66
CA THR A 98 7.32 24.67 6.35
C THR A 98 6.05 25.35 5.81
N VAL A 99 4.98 24.56 5.72
CA VAL A 99 3.61 25.03 5.65
C VAL A 99 2.89 24.63 6.94
N THR A 100 2.34 25.57 7.69
CA THR A 100 1.62 25.29 8.93
C THR A 100 0.12 25.48 8.76
N LEU A 101 -0.65 24.45 9.07
CA LEU A 101 -2.11 24.54 9.21
C LEU A 101 -2.42 25.10 10.60
N THR A 102 -2.80 26.37 10.66
CA THR A 102 -2.84 27.12 11.93
C THR A 102 -4.11 26.86 12.75
N ASN A 103 -5.16 26.37 12.11
CA ASN A 103 -6.48 26.21 12.72
C ASN A 103 -7.06 24.82 12.42
N ASN A 104 -8.03 24.39 13.22
CA ASN A 104 -8.77 23.14 12.98
C ASN A 104 -9.58 23.17 11.68
N ALA A 105 -10.07 24.34 11.26
CA ALA A 105 -10.75 24.54 9.98
C ALA A 105 -9.81 24.72 8.78
N SER A 106 -8.50 24.89 9.00
CA SER A 106 -7.53 25.06 7.92
C SER A 106 -7.64 23.92 6.92
N SER A 107 -7.72 24.24 5.64
CA SER A 107 -7.80 23.24 4.58
C SER A 107 -6.88 23.67 3.47
N LEU A 108 -5.83 22.88 3.21
CA LEU A 108 -4.88 23.14 2.13
C LEU A 108 -5.13 22.14 1.00
N THR A 109 -5.35 22.64 -0.19
CA THR A 109 -5.38 21.83 -1.41
C THR A 109 -4.10 22.06 -2.20
N VAL A 110 -3.36 20.99 -2.48
CA VAL A 110 -2.27 20.99 -3.45
C VAL A 110 -2.86 20.66 -4.81
N GLY A 111 -2.82 21.64 -5.71
CA GLY A 111 -3.44 21.60 -7.04
C GLY A 111 -2.83 20.54 -7.96
N SER A 112 -3.44 20.40 -9.14
CA SER A 112 -3.01 19.33 -10.07
C SER A 112 -1.62 19.61 -10.65
N ASN A 113 -0.76 18.59 -10.69
CA ASN A 113 0.65 18.71 -11.11
C ASN A 113 1.50 19.65 -10.24
N VAL A 114 1.02 20.03 -9.05
CA VAL A 114 1.75 20.89 -8.12
C VAL A 114 2.63 20.05 -7.21
N ILE A 115 3.88 20.48 -7.08
CA ILE A 115 4.86 19.92 -6.16
C ILE A 115 4.99 20.88 -4.97
N LEU A 116 4.70 20.36 -3.78
CA LEU A 116 4.97 21.03 -2.53
C LEU A 116 6.22 20.41 -1.91
N THR A 117 7.33 21.16 -1.88
CA THR A 117 8.58 20.66 -1.28
C THR A 117 8.63 20.80 0.23
N SER A 118 7.70 21.55 0.81
CA SER A 118 7.66 21.89 2.22
C SER A 118 7.21 20.72 3.11
N ALA A 119 7.69 20.71 4.36
CA ALA A 119 7.02 19.95 5.41
C ALA A 119 5.67 20.61 5.74
N ILE A 120 4.65 19.82 6.03
CA ILE A 120 3.35 20.29 6.49
C ILE A 120 3.24 20.02 7.98
N THR A 121 2.94 21.04 8.77
CA THR A 121 2.82 20.93 10.23
C THR A 121 1.52 21.53 10.73
N THR A 122 1.27 21.33 12.02
CA THR A 122 0.19 22.00 12.74
C THR A 122 0.67 22.35 14.15
N ALA A 123 0.17 23.46 14.70
CA ALA A 123 0.45 23.86 16.07
C ALA A 123 -0.28 22.98 17.12
N ASN A 124 -1.41 22.37 16.75
CA ASN A 124 -2.19 21.50 17.64
C ASN A 124 -2.55 20.17 16.95
N PRO A 125 -2.60 19.04 17.68
CA PRO A 125 -3.04 17.77 17.11
C PRO A 125 -4.44 17.86 16.51
N ASN A 126 -4.66 17.15 15.40
CA ASN A 126 -5.92 17.07 14.66
C ASN A 126 -6.42 18.40 14.08
N ASN A 127 -5.53 19.38 13.95
CA ASN A 127 -5.83 20.57 13.18
C ASN A 127 -5.55 20.32 11.70
N GLY A 128 -6.44 20.86 10.89
CA GLY A 128 -6.23 21.05 9.47
C GLY A 128 -6.31 19.81 8.61
N VAL A 129 -6.73 20.01 7.37
CA VAL A 129 -6.87 18.97 6.36
C VAL A 129 -5.96 19.28 5.18
N LEU A 130 -5.27 18.27 4.68
CA LEU A 130 -4.53 18.31 3.42
C LEU A 130 -5.29 17.55 2.34
N ASN A 131 -5.59 18.21 1.22
CA ASN A 131 -6.22 17.60 0.05
C ASN A 131 -5.23 17.59 -1.12
N LEU A 132 -5.07 16.44 -1.76
CA LEU A 132 -4.13 16.23 -2.85
C LEU A 132 -4.88 15.97 -4.15
N ALA A 133 -4.64 16.81 -5.15
CA ALA A 133 -5.23 16.70 -6.49
C ALA A 133 -4.39 15.78 -7.40
N PRO A 134 -4.87 15.45 -8.63
CA PRO A 134 -4.13 14.58 -9.54
C PRO A 134 -2.70 15.07 -9.83
N ASN A 135 -1.76 14.13 -9.87
CA ASN A 135 -0.33 14.32 -10.09
C ASN A 135 0.34 15.31 -9.12
N SER A 136 -0.29 15.60 -7.99
CA SER A 136 0.35 16.39 -6.93
C SER A 136 1.32 15.54 -6.11
N SER A 137 2.27 16.19 -5.46
CA SER A 137 3.18 15.53 -4.53
C SER A 137 3.57 16.42 -3.36
N VAL A 138 3.85 15.78 -2.22
CA VAL A 138 4.43 16.44 -1.05
C VAL A 138 5.75 15.74 -0.72
N ALA A 139 6.85 16.50 -0.76
CA ALA A 139 8.18 15.95 -0.51
C ALA A 139 8.51 15.92 0.99
N GLY A 140 8.04 16.91 1.76
CA GLY A 140 8.27 16.98 3.20
C GLY A 140 7.36 16.08 4.02
N ASP A 141 7.72 15.91 5.30
CA ASP A 141 6.86 15.21 6.28
C ASP A 141 5.50 15.92 6.42
N ILE A 142 4.46 15.15 6.71
CA ILE A 142 3.09 15.62 6.95
C ILE A 142 2.74 15.34 8.41
N GLY A 143 2.56 16.40 9.20
CA GLY A 143 2.36 16.32 10.64
C GLY A 143 3.61 15.82 11.38
N THR A 144 3.46 15.62 12.68
CA THR A 144 4.49 14.98 13.53
C THR A 144 3.83 14.02 14.52
N ASN A 145 4.62 13.16 15.18
CA ASN A 145 4.11 12.27 16.22
C ASN A 145 3.40 13.04 17.37
N ALA A 146 3.93 14.21 17.75
CA ALA A 146 3.33 15.03 18.81
C ALA A 146 2.13 15.87 18.33
N ALA A 147 2.01 16.11 17.03
CA ALA A 147 1.00 16.97 16.44
C ALA A 147 0.65 16.47 15.02
N ALA A 148 -0.11 15.38 14.97
CA ALA A 148 -0.67 14.87 13.72
C ALA A 148 -1.68 15.88 13.15
N ILE A 149 -1.77 16.01 11.82
CA ILE A 149 -2.86 16.78 11.20
C ILE A 149 -4.18 15.99 11.26
N ALA A 150 -5.32 16.63 11.01
CA ALA A 150 -6.62 15.96 11.09
C ALA A 150 -6.73 14.84 10.05
N ALA A 151 -6.46 15.16 8.78
CA ALA A 151 -6.61 14.23 7.69
C ALA A 151 -5.74 14.57 6.46
N VAL A 152 -5.38 13.52 5.72
CA VAL A 152 -4.88 13.59 4.34
C VAL A 152 -5.91 12.95 3.43
N ASN A 153 -6.42 13.71 2.45
CA ASN A 153 -7.38 13.25 1.46
C ASN A 153 -6.71 13.19 0.09
N ILE A 154 -6.78 12.02 -0.53
CA ILE A 154 -6.30 11.79 -1.89
C ILE A 154 -7.51 11.89 -2.82
N GLY A 155 -7.51 12.91 -3.68
CA GLY A 155 -8.53 13.13 -4.69
C GLY A 155 -8.45 12.13 -5.84
N ALA A 156 -9.15 12.42 -6.94
CA ALA A 156 -9.03 11.61 -8.16
C ALA A 156 -7.60 11.68 -8.74
N GLY A 157 -7.15 10.61 -9.39
CA GLY A 157 -5.84 10.54 -10.03
C GLY A 157 -4.72 10.11 -9.08
N SER A 158 -3.50 10.15 -9.60
CA SER A 158 -2.30 9.67 -8.90
C SER A 158 -1.67 10.75 -8.03
N THR A 159 -1.18 10.39 -6.85
CA THR A 159 -0.48 11.27 -5.93
C THR A 159 0.71 10.51 -5.34
N SER A 160 1.80 11.23 -5.08
CA SER A 160 3.01 10.67 -4.49
C SER A 160 3.40 11.40 -3.22
N LEU A 161 3.79 10.66 -2.19
CA LEU A 161 4.30 11.19 -0.94
C LEU A 161 5.70 10.64 -0.68
N ASP A 162 6.61 11.52 -0.27
CA ASP A 162 8.00 11.16 0.02
C ASP A 162 8.29 11.20 1.54
N GLY A 163 7.70 12.18 2.25
CA GLY A 163 7.86 12.34 3.70
C GLY A 163 6.95 11.42 4.53
N ASN A 164 7.30 11.24 5.81
CA ASN A 164 6.47 10.50 6.76
C ASN A 164 5.13 11.19 7.00
N ILE A 165 4.09 10.42 7.25
CA ILE A 165 2.72 10.92 7.44
C ILE A 165 2.22 10.59 8.85
N TYR A 166 1.92 11.65 9.59
CA TYR A 166 1.23 11.65 10.87
C TYR A 166 -0.10 12.40 10.70
N ALA A 167 -1.16 11.64 10.45
CA ALA A 167 -2.51 12.17 10.28
C ALA A 167 -3.52 11.31 11.04
N GLY A 168 -4.58 11.93 11.55
CA GLY A 168 -5.68 11.20 12.18
C GLY A 168 -6.39 10.25 11.21
N ALA A 169 -6.42 10.60 9.91
CA ALA A 169 -6.90 9.75 8.84
C ALA A 169 -6.13 9.98 7.53
N VAL A 170 -5.94 8.92 6.75
CA VAL A 170 -5.50 9.00 5.34
C VAL A 170 -6.53 8.27 4.48
N ALA A 171 -7.14 8.98 3.54
CA ALA A 171 -8.28 8.48 2.78
C ALA A 171 -8.12 8.67 1.27
N LEU A 172 -8.42 7.62 0.51
CA LEU A 172 -8.64 7.67 -0.93
C LEU A 172 -10.13 8.01 -1.17
N THR A 173 -10.38 9.22 -1.63
CA THR A 173 -11.74 9.81 -1.61
C THR A 173 -12.51 9.60 -2.91
N ASN A 174 -11.86 9.12 -3.96
CA ASN A 174 -12.42 8.93 -5.29
C ASN A 174 -12.10 7.53 -5.84
N SER A 175 -12.94 7.02 -6.75
CA SER A 175 -12.70 5.73 -7.42
C SER A 175 -11.40 5.67 -8.21
N ALA A 176 -10.99 6.79 -8.78
CA ALA A 176 -9.74 6.94 -9.53
C ALA A 176 -8.56 7.39 -8.64
N SER A 177 -8.72 7.48 -7.32
CA SER A 177 -7.62 7.84 -6.41
C SER A 177 -6.50 6.82 -6.49
N SER A 178 -5.26 7.28 -6.55
CA SER A 178 -4.08 6.44 -6.43
C SER A 178 -3.04 7.13 -5.56
N LEU A 179 -2.60 6.46 -4.51
CA LEU A 179 -1.57 6.93 -3.60
C LEU A 179 -0.31 6.06 -3.73
N THR A 180 0.81 6.69 -4.02
CA THR A 180 2.13 6.06 -4.01
C THR A 180 2.89 6.50 -2.77
N LEU A 181 3.32 5.53 -1.97
CA LEU A 181 4.28 5.71 -0.88
C LEU A 181 5.67 5.40 -1.42
N ASN A 182 6.52 6.42 -1.52
CA ASN A 182 7.88 6.25 -2.01
C ASN A 182 8.78 5.57 -0.97
N ASN A 183 10.00 5.24 -1.39
CA ASN A 183 10.92 4.48 -0.56
C ASN A 183 11.23 5.23 0.75
N GLY A 184 11.00 4.57 1.90
CA GLY A 184 11.19 5.17 3.22
C GLY A 184 10.02 6.00 3.74
N THR A 185 8.96 6.21 2.95
CA THR A 185 7.74 6.91 3.36
C THR A 185 6.92 6.04 4.32
N ASN A 186 6.71 6.51 5.56
CA ASN A 186 5.92 5.77 6.55
C ASN A 186 4.62 6.50 6.87
N VAL A 187 3.49 5.80 6.81
CA VAL A 187 2.19 6.32 7.28
C VAL A 187 1.92 5.75 8.65
N ASN A 188 1.89 6.63 9.65
CA ASN A 188 1.56 6.25 11.01
C ASN A 188 0.05 6.21 11.23
N GLY A 189 -0.61 5.27 10.57
CA GLY A 189 -2.05 5.08 10.65
C GLY A 189 -2.56 4.11 9.59
N ALA A 190 -3.89 3.97 9.53
CA ALA A 190 -4.56 3.23 8.46
C ALA A 190 -4.74 4.10 7.22
N ILE A 191 -4.83 3.45 6.06
CA ILE A 191 -5.23 4.06 4.80
C ILE A 191 -6.54 3.44 4.37
N THR A 192 -7.58 4.23 4.19
CA THR A 192 -8.93 3.74 3.86
C THR A 192 -9.44 4.32 2.54
N ASN A 193 -10.51 3.74 2.01
CA ASN A 193 -11.28 4.32 0.91
C ASN A 193 -12.56 4.93 1.49
N THR A 194 -12.87 6.17 1.15
CA THR A 194 -14.11 6.86 1.59
C THR A 194 -15.01 7.23 0.42
N SER A 195 -14.66 6.81 -0.80
CA SER A 195 -15.54 7.02 -1.95
C SER A 195 -16.85 6.22 -1.79
N SER A 196 -17.91 6.68 -2.44
CA SER A 196 -19.23 6.04 -2.41
C SER A 196 -19.23 4.60 -2.97
N ASN A 197 -18.16 4.23 -3.68
CA ASN A 197 -17.98 2.91 -4.25
C ASN A 197 -16.97 2.16 -3.38
N ASN A 198 -17.47 1.23 -2.59
CA ASN A 198 -16.62 0.24 -1.93
C ASN A 198 -15.69 -0.38 -2.98
N ASN A 199 -14.45 -0.71 -2.58
CA ASN A 199 -13.46 -1.31 -3.49
C ASN A 199 -12.91 -0.35 -4.54
N SER A 200 -12.72 0.91 -4.14
CA SER A 200 -12.12 1.99 -4.91
C SER A 200 -10.76 2.37 -4.36
N GLY A 201 -9.99 3.11 -5.16
CA GLY A 201 -8.68 3.60 -4.75
C GLY A 201 -7.57 2.55 -4.88
N ILE A 202 -6.39 3.03 -5.22
CA ILE A 202 -5.18 2.23 -5.42
C ILE A 202 -4.09 2.69 -4.45
N LEU A 203 -3.55 1.79 -3.65
CA LEU A 203 -2.38 2.04 -2.82
C LEU A 203 -1.16 1.34 -3.42
N ILE A 204 -0.03 2.04 -3.53
CA ILE A 204 1.21 1.53 -4.12
C ILE A 204 2.36 1.73 -3.14
N PHE A 205 3.04 0.64 -2.80
CA PHE A 205 4.26 0.63 -1.99
C PHE A 205 5.49 0.53 -2.90
N ASN A 206 6.28 1.61 -2.98
CA ASN A 206 7.61 1.63 -3.61
C ASN A 206 8.74 1.53 -2.57
N GLY A 207 8.46 0.91 -1.42
CA GLY A 207 9.39 0.78 -0.29
C GLY A 207 8.98 1.56 0.95
N GLY A 208 7.77 2.13 0.95
CA GLY A 208 7.14 2.72 2.13
C GLY A 208 6.50 1.68 3.05
N SER A 209 5.95 2.13 4.18
CA SER A 209 5.23 1.29 5.14
C SER A 209 4.00 1.98 5.72
N ILE A 210 3.11 1.19 6.33
CA ILE A 210 1.99 1.69 7.13
C ILE A 210 1.98 0.99 8.49
N THR A 211 1.52 1.66 9.55
CA THR A 211 1.33 1.04 10.87
C THR A 211 -0.09 0.52 11.09
N GLY A 212 -1.06 0.97 10.29
CA GLY A 212 -2.45 0.54 10.33
C GLY A 212 -2.83 -0.43 9.21
N ALA A 213 -4.14 -0.52 8.94
CA ALA A 213 -4.68 -1.36 7.86
C ALA A 213 -4.64 -0.65 6.50
N ALA A 214 -4.50 -1.42 5.43
CA ALA A 214 -4.82 -0.98 4.07
C ALA A 214 -6.27 -1.41 3.74
N GLY A 215 -7.19 -0.45 3.76
CA GLY A 215 -8.64 -0.69 3.67
C GLY A 215 -9.23 -1.29 4.96
N THR A 216 -10.56 -1.27 5.05
CA THR A 216 -11.32 -1.85 6.18
C THR A 216 -12.56 -2.60 5.67
N PRO A 217 -13.24 -3.43 6.49
CA PRO A 217 -14.51 -4.05 6.11
C PRO A 217 -15.53 -2.98 5.67
N GLY A 218 -16.12 -3.16 4.49
CA GLY A 218 -17.06 -2.20 3.91
C GLY A 218 -16.40 -0.96 3.29
N ALA A 219 -15.08 -0.81 3.38
CA ALA A 219 -14.31 0.30 2.79
C ALA A 219 -12.98 -0.20 2.21
N ALA A 220 -13.02 -1.38 1.59
CA ALA A 220 -11.87 -2.02 0.97
C ALA A 220 -11.31 -1.15 -0.16
N LEU A 221 -10.01 -1.28 -0.39
CA LEU A 221 -9.34 -0.67 -1.54
C LEU A 221 -9.63 -1.46 -2.81
N SER A 222 -9.50 -0.84 -3.98
CA SER A 222 -9.56 -1.58 -5.24
C SER A 222 -8.32 -2.46 -5.40
N MET A 223 -7.15 -1.86 -5.18
CA MET A 223 -5.89 -2.55 -5.37
C MET A 223 -4.84 -2.05 -4.38
N VAL A 224 -4.05 -2.98 -3.84
CA VAL A 224 -2.83 -2.71 -3.10
C VAL A 224 -1.68 -3.34 -3.88
N THR A 225 -0.69 -2.56 -4.28
CA THR A 225 0.46 -3.04 -5.06
C THR A 225 1.75 -2.86 -4.28
N PHE A 226 2.57 -3.90 -4.24
CA PHE A 226 3.91 -3.89 -3.66
C PHE A 226 4.95 -4.01 -4.76
N ASN A 227 5.65 -2.92 -5.07
CA ASN A 227 6.78 -2.91 -6.01
C ASN A 227 8.13 -3.14 -5.32
N ALA A 228 8.16 -2.93 -4.00
CA ALA A 228 9.26 -3.26 -3.11
C ALA A 228 8.69 -3.86 -1.81
N ASN A 229 9.58 -4.15 -0.84
CA ASN A 229 9.17 -4.68 0.45
C ASN A 229 8.11 -3.79 1.12
N GLY A 230 7.18 -4.41 1.83
CA GLY A 230 6.15 -3.68 2.56
C GLY A 230 5.42 -4.59 3.55
N ASP A 231 5.01 -4.02 4.67
CA ASP A 231 4.31 -4.76 5.71
C ASP A 231 2.86 -4.28 5.84
N LEU A 232 1.95 -5.21 6.13
CA LEU A 232 0.57 -4.96 6.51
C LEU A 232 0.37 -5.46 7.95
N PRO A 233 0.75 -4.67 8.96
CA PRO A 233 0.75 -5.11 10.34
C PRO A 233 -0.65 -5.34 10.90
N VAL A 234 -1.69 -4.82 10.24
CA VAL A 234 -3.09 -4.98 10.62
C VAL A 234 -3.87 -5.64 9.48
N ALA A 235 -4.92 -6.41 9.82
CA ALA A 235 -5.80 -7.04 8.85
C ALA A 235 -6.26 -6.03 7.79
N SER A 236 -6.05 -6.38 6.52
CA SER A 236 -6.20 -5.45 5.40
C SER A 236 -7.20 -5.98 4.36
N TYR A 237 -7.85 -5.05 3.65
CA TYR A 237 -9.00 -5.31 2.79
C TYR A 237 -8.84 -4.61 1.44
N ALA A 238 -8.71 -5.39 0.37
CA ALA A 238 -8.69 -4.89 -0.99
C ALA A 238 -9.35 -5.91 -1.94
N ASN A 239 -9.73 -5.53 -3.17
CA ASN A 239 -10.10 -6.58 -4.15
C ASN A 239 -8.88 -7.39 -4.56
N THR A 240 -7.74 -6.73 -4.71
CA THR A 240 -6.52 -7.37 -5.17
C THR A 240 -5.31 -6.81 -4.44
N PHE A 241 -4.50 -7.72 -3.88
CA PHE A 241 -3.14 -7.46 -3.43
C PHE A 241 -2.20 -7.99 -4.50
N ASN A 242 -1.41 -7.12 -5.11
CA ASN A 242 -0.46 -7.49 -6.14
C ASN A 242 0.97 -7.38 -5.60
N VAL A 243 1.72 -8.48 -5.62
CA VAL A 243 3.09 -8.55 -5.13
C VAL A 243 4.03 -8.67 -6.33
N ASN A 244 4.61 -7.55 -6.71
CA ASN A 244 5.50 -7.42 -7.85
C ASN A 244 6.96 -7.65 -7.47
N ASN A 245 7.80 -7.84 -8.49
CA ASN A 245 9.25 -7.82 -8.36
C ASN A 245 9.75 -8.83 -7.29
N ALA A 246 10.93 -8.63 -6.71
CA ALA A 246 11.39 -9.41 -5.56
C ALA A 246 10.84 -8.87 -4.21
N ALA A 247 9.65 -8.24 -4.20
CA ALA A 247 9.08 -7.67 -2.99
C ALA A 247 8.79 -8.76 -1.95
N ILE A 248 9.15 -8.48 -0.70
CA ILE A 248 8.81 -9.31 0.46
C ILE A 248 7.69 -8.60 1.22
N VAL A 249 6.56 -9.28 1.34
CA VAL A 249 5.37 -8.75 2.00
C VAL A 249 4.99 -9.63 3.18
N ASN A 250 4.89 -9.02 4.36
CA ASN A 250 4.42 -9.68 5.57
C ASN A 250 3.09 -9.08 6.03
N ALA A 251 2.05 -9.91 6.14
CA ALA A 251 0.73 -9.50 6.61
C ALA A 251 0.27 -10.47 7.72
N PRO A 252 0.82 -10.39 8.95
CA PRO A 252 0.63 -11.41 9.98
C PRO A 252 -0.83 -11.59 10.41
N ASN A 253 -1.68 -10.56 10.22
CA ASN A 253 -3.08 -10.57 10.62
C ASN A 253 -4.05 -10.93 9.48
N GLY A 254 -3.54 -11.45 8.37
CA GLY A 254 -4.36 -11.88 7.24
C GLY A 254 -4.74 -10.75 6.29
N VAL A 255 -5.14 -11.13 5.08
CA VAL A 255 -5.75 -10.23 4.10
C VAL A 255 -7.07 -10.78 3.60
N THR A 256 -7.99 -9.86 3.31
CA THR A 256 -9.25 -10.16 2.61
C THR A 256 -9.23 -9.53 1.23
N GLY A 257 -9.21 -10.39 0.22
CA GLY A 257 -9.00 -10.01 -1.17
C GLY A 257 -8.15 -11.01 -1.92
N LYS A 258 -8.26 -11.01 -3.24
CA LYS A 258 -7.42 -11.85 -4.10
C LYS A 258 -5.95 -11.45 -3.93
N VAL A 259 -5.06 -12.42 -3.73
CA VAL A 259 -3.62 -12.17 -3.77
C VAL A 259 -3.05 -12.64 -5.11
N VAL A 260 -2.30 -11.77 -5.79
CA VAL A 260 -1.55 -12.09 -7.00
C VAL A 260 -0.07 -11.95 -6.69
N VAL A 261 0.69 -13.03 -6.83
CA VAL A 261 2.14 -13.02 -6.62
C VAL A 261 2.86 -13.22 -7.94
N ASN A 262 3.69 -12.25 -8.33
CA ASN A 262 4.52 -12.33 -9.53
C ASN A 262 5.86 -12.99 -9.21
N ALA A 263 6.90 -12.23 -8.87
CA ALA A 263 8.21 -12.77 -8.50
C ALA A 263 8.54 -12.63 -7.01
N GLY A 264 7.61 -12.08 -6.21
CA GLY A 264 7.85 -11.72 -4.82
C GLY A 264 7.53 -12.85 -3.83
N THR A 265 7.59 -12.53 -2.54
CA THR A 265 7.18 -13.41 -1.46
C THR A 265 6.06 -12.75 -0.66
N PHE A 266 4.94 -13.45 -0.51
CA PHE A 266 3.82 -13.01 0.32
C PHE A 266 3.63 -13.95 1.50
N THR A 267 3.64 -13.41 2.72
CA THR A 267 3.49 -14.20 3.95
C THR A 267 2.22 -13.78 4.70
N SER A 268 1.15 -14.57 4.61
CA SER A 268 -0.13 -14.30 5.27
C SER A 268 -1.15 -15.43 5.08
N ASN A 269 -2.25 -15.36 5.84
CA ASN A 269 -3.49 -16.06 5.51
C ASN A 269 -4.34 -15.24 4.53
N ILE A 270 -5.01 -15.91 3.61
CA ILE A 270 -5.78 -15.30 2.53
C ILE A 270 -7.23 -15.79 2.63
N THR A 271 -8.19 -14.88 2.80
CA THR A 271 -9.62 -15.23 2.91
C THR A 271 -10.36 -15.25 1.57
N ASP A 272 -9.62 -15.18 0.46
CA ASP A 272 -10.12 -15.22 -0.91
C ASP A 272 -9.14 -16.05 -1.78
N ASN A 273 -9.16 -15.86 -3.09
CA ASN A 273 -8.33 -16.55 -4.05
C ASN A 273 -6.87 -16.10 -4.01
N ALA A 274 -5.97 -17.01 -4.40
CA ALA A 274 -4.58 -16.71 -4.69
C ALA A 274 -4.28 -17.03 -6.16
N ALA A 275 -3.43 -16.24 -6.79
CA ALA A 275 -2.99 -16.47 -8.15
C ALA A 275 -1.49 -16.17 -8.31
N PHE A 276 -0.83 -16.92 -9.20
CA PHE A 276 0.55 -16.66 -9.57
C PHE A 276 0.61 -16.05 -10.96
N GLY A 277 1.25 -14.89 -11.06
CA GLY A 277 1.65 -14.29 -12.33
C GLY A 277 3.12 -14.54 -12.68
N GLY A 278 3.87 -15.26 -11.83
CA GLY A 278 5.27 -15.61 -12.03
C GLY A 278 5.78 -16.67 -11.05
N VAL A 279 7.09 -16.68 -10.79
CA VAL A 279 7.79 -17.69 -9.96
C VAL A 279 7.83 -17.36 -8.47
N GLY A 280 6.93 -16.50 -7.99
CA GLY A 280 6.90 -16.04 -6.61
C GLY A 280 6.52 -17.10 -5.59
N THR A 281 6.50 -16.70 -4.33
CA THR A 281 6.23 -17.57 -3.19
C THR A 281 5.07 -17.04 -2.35
N ILE A 282 4.18 -17.93 -1.92
CA ILE A 282 3.19 -17.67 -0.86
C ILE A 282 3.55 -18.55 0.34
N ASN A 283 3.76 -17.92 1.49
CA ASN A 283 3.85 -18.60 2.79
C ASN A 283 2.54 -18.38 3.52
N THR A 284 1.84 -19.45 3.88
CA THR A 284 0.49 -19.33 4.42
C THR A 284 0.17 -20.49 5.35
N THR A 285 -0.79 -20.29 6.26
CA THR A 285 -1.48 -21.40 6.92
C THR A 285 -2.80 -21.67 6.21
N THR A 286 -3.48 -20.66 5.68
CA THR A 286 -4.82 -20.84 5.12
C THR A 286 -5.06 -19.98 3.89
N ILE A 287 -5.62 -20.62 2.86
CA ILE A 287 -6.22 -19.97 1.69
C ILE A 287 -7.63 -20.53 1.54
N THR A 288 -8.64 -19.71 1.81
CA THR A 288 -10.05 -20.16 1.77
C THR A 288 -10.63 -20.19 0.36
N GLY A 289 -10.03 -19.44 -0.58
CA GLY A 289 -10.36 -19.49 -1.99
C GLY A 289 -9.51 -20.48 -2.79
N GLN A 290 -9.70 -20.46 -4.10
CA GLN A 290 -8.85 -21.22 -5.03
C GLN A 290 -7.47 -20.58 -5.13
N THR A 291 -6.43 -21.40 -5.11
CA THR A 291 -5.08 -21.05 -5.54
C THR A 291 -4.86 -21.51 -6.98
N ASP A 292 -4.51 -20.59 -7.88
CA ASP A 292 -4.19 -20.90 -9.28
C ASP A 292 -2.75 -20.50 -9.63
N PHE A 293 -1.92 -21.48 -10.01
CA PHE A 293 -0.58 -21.24 -10.51
C PHE A 293 -0.55 -20.70 -11.95
N ALA A 294 -1.64 -20.87 -12.71
CA ALA A 294 -1.78 -20.40 -14.09
C ALA A 294 -0.61 -20.81 -15.01
N GLY A 295 -0.04 -22.00 -14.80
CA GLY A 295 1.11 -22.50 -15.56
C GLY A 295 2.47 -21.97 -15.11
N ASN A 296 2.54 -21.20 -14.02
CA ASN A 296 3.78 -20.61 -13.50
C ASN A 296 4.46 -21.48 -12.44
N GLY A 297 5.78 -21.35 -12.33
CA GLY A 297 6.63 -22.12 -11.39
C GLY A 297 6.65 -21.59 -9.96
N GLY A 298 5.55 -20.97 -9.51
CA GLY A 298 5.46 -20.43 -8.15
C GLY A 298 5.47 -21.51 -7.07
N THR A 299 5.64 -21.09 -5.81
CA THR A 299 5.61 -21.99 -4.65
C THR A 299 4.57 -21.55 -3.64
N VAL A 300 3.80 -22.49 -3.10
CA VAL A 300 2.98 -22.30 -1.90
C VAL A 300 3.58 -23.15 -0.78
N ASN A 301 4.09 -22.49 0.25
CA ASN A 301 4.49 -23.11 1.50
C ASN A 301 3.33 -23.05 2.49
N VAL A 302 2.86 -24.21 2.93
CA VAL A 302 1.76 -24.39 3.85
C VAL A 302 2.32 -24.75 5.21
N ASN A 303 2.09 -23.88 6.20
CA ASN A 303 2.47 -24.11 7.58
C ASN A 303 1.67 -25.26 8.21
N ASP A 304 2.12 -25.72 9.38
CA ASP A 304 1.39 -26.73 10.15
C ASP A 304 -0.04 -26.30 10.50
N GLY A 305 -0.95 -27.27 10.54
CA GLY A 305 -2.40 -27.06 10.66
C GLY A 305 -3.03 -26.41 9.42
N GLY A 306 -2.36 -26.46 8.27
CA GLY A 306 -2.75 -25.70 7.10
C GLY A 306 -4.09 -26.13 6.49
N ASN A 307 -4.77 -25.21 5.82
CA ASN A 307 -6.05 -25.48 5.14
C ASN A 307 -6.15 -24.73 3.81
N LEU A 308 -6.19 -25.47 2.71
CA LEU A 308 -6.33 -24.92 1.36
C LEU A 308 -7.63 -25.42 0.72
N ALA A 309 -8.45 -24.52 0.18
CA ALA A 309 -9.70 -24.94 -0.45
C ALA A 309 -9.46 -25.71 -1.76
N ALA A 310 -8.86 -25.08 -2.77
CA ALA A 310 -8.50 -25.75 -4.01
C ALA A 310 -7.16 -25.23 -4.53
N VAL A 311 -6.35 -26.12 -5.12
CA VAL A 311 -5.07 -25.78 -5.72
C VAL A 311 -5.06 -26.30 -7.15
N THR A 312 -4.88 -25.39 -8.10
CA THR A 312 -4.87 -25.71 -9.54
C THR A 312 -3.72 -25.01 -10.26
N SER A 313 -3.37 -25.50 -11.43
CA SER A 313 -2.62 -24.73 -12.42
C SER A 313 -3.40 -24.76 -13.72
N SER A 314 -4.10 -23.67 -14.03
CA SER A 314 -5.10 -23.66 -15.11
C SER A 314 -4.53 -23.78 -16.53
N ALA A 315 -3.27 -23.36 -16.77
CA ALA A 315 -2.69 -23.30 -18.11
C ALA A 315 -1.75 -24.48 -18.46
N ALA A 316 -0.94 -24.95 -17.52
CA ALA A 316 0.03 -26.04 -17.71
C ALA A 316 0.40 -26.68 -16.37
N ALA A 317 0.87 -27.93 -16.40
CA ALA A 317 1.34 -28.61 -15.19
C ALA A 317 2.53 -27.85 -14.60
N ASN A 318 2.31 -27.08 -13.54
CA ASN A 318 3.34 -26.27 -12.90
C ASN A 318 3.02 -25.99 -11.44
N GLY A 319 3.87 -25.23 -10.77
CA GLY A 319 3.69 -24.86 -9.38
C GLY A 319 4.18 -25.93 -8.41
N ASN A 320 4.62 -25.46 -7.25
CA ASN A 320 5.11 -26.30 -6.17
C ASN A 320 4.24 -26.09 -4.93
N LEU A 321 3.64 -27.17 -4.43
CA LEU A 321 2.88 -27.16 -3.20
C LEU A 321 3.68 -27.87 -2.11
N VAL A 322 4.06 -27.14 -1.07
CA VAL A 322 4.95 -27.64 0.00
C VAL A 322 4.20 -27.59 1.32
N PHE A 323 4.00 -28.74 1.95
CA PHE A 323 3.46 -28.82 3.30
C PHE A 323 4.61 -28.95 4.30
N LEU A 324 4.81 -27.92 5.12
CA LEU A 324 5.84 -27.87 6.16
C LEU A 324 5.42 -28.65 7.42
N GLY A 325 4.12 -28.90 7.58
CA GLY A 325 3.52 -29.68 8.65
C GLY A 325 2.27 -30.44 8.21
N GLY A 326 1.36 -30.71 9.13
CA GLY A 326 0.05 -31.29 8.82
C GLY A 326 -0.87 -30.27 8.14
N GLY A 327 -1.93 -30.76 7.50
CA GLY A 327 -2.91 -29.87 6.86
C GLY A 327 -4.00 -30.58 6.07
N ASN A 328 -4.81 -29.78 5.40
CA ASN A 328 -5.91 -30.23 4.57
C ASN A 328 -5.88 -29.49 3.23
N VAL A 329 -6.14 -30.20 2.15
CA VAL A 329 -6.37 -29.62 0.83
C VAL A 329 -7.51 -30.35 0.16
N ALA A 330 -8.51 -29.62 -0.37
CA ALA A 330 -9.65 -30.29 -0.95
C ALA A 330 -9.33 -30.84 -2.34
N THR A 331 -9.09 -29.97 -3.33
CA THR A 331 -8.81 -30.37 -4.71
C THR A 331 -7.39 -29.99 -5.12
N VAL A 332 -6.68 -30.89 -5.79
CA VAL A 332 -5.35 -30.62 -6.37
C VAL A 332 -5.33 -31.02 -7.84
N THR A 333 -5.15 -30.05 -8.75
CA THR A 333 -5.20 -30.29 -10.20
C THR A 333 -4.02 -29.68 -10.94
N ASN A 334 -3.39 -30.47 -11.82
CA ASN A 334 -2.35 -30.02 -12.74
C ASN A 334 -1.13 -29.38 -12.05
N ILE A 335 -0.71 -29.92 -10.89
CA ILE A 335 0.43 -29.39 -10.13
C ILE A 335 1.72 -30.08 -10.55
N ASN A 336 2.84 -29.36 -10.61
CA ASN A 336 4.12 -30.01 -10.90
C ASN A 336 4.57 -30.88 -9.72
N ALA A 337 4.81 -30.28 -8.56
CA ALA A 337 5.32 -31.01 -7.40
C ALA A 337 4.48 -30.77 -6.14
N ILE A 338 4.23 -31.85 -5.40
CA ILE A 338 3.75 -31.81 -4.02
C ILE A 338 4.85 -32.34 -3.12
N ASN A 339 5.22 -31.58 -2.09
CA ASN A 339 6.27 -31.93 -1.15
C ASN A 339 5.71 -32.02 0.27
N ILE A 340 5.83 -33.19 0.89
CA ILE A 340 5.44 -33.45 2.28
C ILE A 340 6.71 -33.41 3.14
N LYS A 341 6.89 -32.29 3.85
CA LYS A 341 8.05 -32.03 4.72
C LYS A 341 7.71 -32.11 6.21
N GLY A 342 6.45 -32.34 6.55
CA GLY A 342 6.00 -32.59 7.92
C GLY A 342 6.75 -33.77 8.54
N ALA A 343 6.95 -33.69 9.86
CA ALA A 343 7.57 -34.75 10.66
C ALA A 343 6.62 -35.98 10.81
N ALA A 344 7.15 -37.10 11.30
CA ALA A 344 6.31 -38.25 11.66
C ALA A 344 5.18 -37.85 12.62
N GLY A 345 3.96 -38.34 12.34
CA GLY A 345 2.74 -37.97 13.05
C GLY A 345 2.02 -36.74 12.49
N GLN A 346 2.62 -36.01 11.56
CA GLN A 346 1.94 -34.94 10.82
C GLN A 346 1.31 -35.49 9.54
N THR A 347 0.01 -35.25 9.38
CA THR A 347 -0.78 -35.75 8.25
C THR A 347 -1.29 -34.62 7.39
N VAL A 348 -1.09 -34.74 6.08
CA VAL A 348 -1.73 -33.92 5.06
C VAL A 348 -2.87 -34.71 4.46
N ASN A 349 -4.10 -34.24 4.65
CA ASN A 349 -5.30 -34.84 4.09
C ASN A 349 -5.62 -34.24 2.72
N PHE A 350 -5.66 -35.08 1.70
CA PHE A 350 -6.18 -34.75 0.37
C PHE A 350 -7.60 -35.31 0.28
N THR A 351 -8.61 -34.44 0.34
CA THR A 351 -10.00 -34.91 0.46
C THR A 351 -10.59 -35.36 -0.87
N GLN A 352 -9.99 -34.94 -2.00
CA GLN A 352 -10.39 -35.33 -3.35
C GLN A 352 -9.21 -35.96 -4.11
N ASN A 353 -9.40 -36.17 -5.42
CA ASN A 353 -8.35 -36.66 -6.31
C ASN A 353 -7.16 -35.69 -6.36
N VAL A 354 -5.96 -36.26 -6.46
CA VAL A 354 -4.70 -35.54 -6.58
C VAL A 354 -4.13 -35.76 -7.97
N LEU A 355 -4.06 -34.70 -8.76
CA LEU A 355 -3.45 -34.70 -10.09
C LEU A 355 -2.20 -33.82 -10.06
N ALA A 356 -1.04 -34.45 -9.87
CA ALA A 356 0.27 -33.81 -9.88
C ALA A 356 1.27 -34.60 -10.75
N THR A 357 2.45 -34.05 -10.99
CA THR A 357 3.54 -34.79 -11.66
C THR A 357 4.34 -35.61 -10.64
N SER A 358 4.58 -35.06 -9.46
CA SER A 358 5.26 -35.78 -8.37
C SER A 358 4.67 -35.53 -6.98
N LEU A 359 4.83 -36.52 -6.12
CA LEU A 359 4.60 -36.46 -4.67
C LEU A 359 5.86 -36.95 -3.96
N THR A 360 6.49 -36.07 -3.18
CA THR A 360 7.78 -36.37 -2.52
C THR A 360 7.67 -36.23 -1.01
N PHE A 361 8.27 -37.17 -0.29
CA PHE A 361 8.39 -37.18 1.16
C PHE A 361 9.83 -36.92 1.59
N SER A 362 10.03 -36.01 2.54
CA SER A 362 11.38 -35.64 2.98
C SER A 362 11.64 -35.74 4.48
N ASN A 363 10.62 -36.04 5.32
CA ASN A 363 10.77 -35.97 6.78
C ASN A 363 9.81 -36.88 7.58
N GLY A 364 9.28 -37.95 7.00
CA GLY A 364 8.47 -38.93 7.72
C GLY A 364 6.98 -38.62 7.87
N GLY A 365 6.48 -37.51 7.32
CA GLY A 365 5.05 -37.16 7.34
C GLY A 365 4.17 -38.09 6.49
N THR A 366 2.86 -37.98 6.70
CA THR A 366 1.84 -38.78 6.02
C THR A 366 1.09 -37.96 4.97
N ALA A 367 0.95 -38.50 3.76
CA ALA A 367 -0.04 -38.04 2.79
C ALA A 367 -1.23 -38.99 2.85
N ASN A 368 -2.35 -38.51 3.37
CA ASN A 368 -3.59 -39.27 3.45
C ASN A 368 -4.52 -38.90 2.30
N LEU A 369 -4.77 -39.86 1.41
CA LEU A 369 -5.59 -39.72 0.22
C LEU A 369 -7.01 -40.26 0.49
N GLN A 370 -8.00 -39.41 0.27
CA GLN A 370 -9.41 -39.84 0.25
C GLN A 370 -9.92 -40.06 -1.18
N GLY A 371 -9.17 -39.58 -2.19
CA GLY A 371 -9.41 -39.81 -3.62
C GLY A 371 -8.26 -40.57 -4.32
N SER A 372 -8.30 -40.59 -5.65
CA SER A 372 -7.25 -41.22 -6.48
C SER A 372 -5.98 -40.37 -6.58
N LEU A 373 -4.84 -41.03 -6.84
CA LEU A 373 -3.56 -40.39 -7.10
C LEU A 373 -3.17 -40.59 -8.57
N GLY A 374 -3.27 -39.52 -9.36
CA GLY A 374 -3.02 -39.53 -10.80
C GLY A 374 -4.29 -39.75 -11.65
N SER A 375 -4.07 -39.92 -12.95
CA SER A 375 -5.12 -40.22 -13.94
C SER A 375 -4.73 -41.41 -14.82
N LEU A 376 -5.66 -41.86 -15.68
CA LEU A 376 -5.41 -42.97 -16.61
C LEU A 376 -4.26 -42.68 -17.59
N THR A 377 -4.02 -41.40 -17.88
CA THR A 377 -3.02 -40.96 -18.87
C THR A 377 -1.84 -40.23 -18.24
N ASN A 378 -1.88 -39.95 -16.93
CA ASN A 378 -0.80 -39.24 -16.24
C ASN A 378 -0.49 -39.91 -14.90
N ALA A 379 0.72 -40.48 -14.82
CA ALA A 379 1.20 -41.14 -13.62
C ALA A 379 1.84 -40.12 -12.66
N VAL A 380 1.65 -40.31 -11.35
CA VAL A 380 2.29 -39.47 -10.32
C VAL A 380 3.55 -40.17 -9.83
N ASN A 381 4.71 -39.55 -9.99
CA ASN A 381 5.95 -40.10 -9.43
C ASN A 381 5.95 -39.93 -7.90
N VAL A 382 5.95 -41.04 -7.18
CA VAL A 382 6.02 -41.04 -5.71
C VAL A 382 7.45 -41.32 -5.29
N ASP A 383 8.04 -40.41 -4.54
CA ASP A 383 9.39 -40.54 -4.00
C ASP A 383 9.37 -40.45 -2.48
N PHE A 384 9.74 -41.54 -1.82
CA PHE A 384 9.78 -41.60 -0.37
C PHE A 384 11.07 -41.02 0.22
N GLY A 385 12.03 -40.56 -0.58
CA GLY A 385 13.21 -39.78 -0.19
C GLY A 385 13.68 -39.96 1.26
N GLY A 386 13.19 -39.10 2.16
CA GLY A 386 13.54 -39.04 3.59
C GLY A 386 12.66 -39.86 4.55
N GLY A 387 11.86 -40.80 4.05
CA GLY A 387 10.81 -41.52 4.77
C GLY A 387 9.46 -40.79 4.76
N GLY A 388 8.37 -41.55 4.92
CA GLY A 388 7.00 -41.03 4.94
C GLY A 388 5.96 -42.15 4.79
N ILE A 389 4.69 -41.79 4.89
CA ILE A 389 3.56 -42.72 4.71
C ILE A 389 2.64 -42.19 3.60
N LEU A 390 2.30 -43.05 2.66
CA LEU A 390 1.19 -42.83 1.73
C LEU A 390 0.00 -43.67 2.22
N GLU A 391 -1.03 -43.01 2.73
CA GLU A 391 -2.21 -43.64 3.31
C GLU A 391 -3.44 -43.41 2.42
N PHE A 392 -4.36 -44.37 2.42
CA PHE A 392 -5.66 -44.29 1.75
C PHE A 392 -6.77 -44.55 2.77
N SER A 393 -7.38 -43.51 3.33
CA SER A 393 -8.25 -43.65 4.51
C SER A 393 -9.75 -43.66 4.22
N SER A 394 -10.19 -43.57 2.96
CA SER A 394 -11.63 -43.55 2.61
C SER A 394 -12.11 -44.85 1.94
N THR A 395 -13.41 -45.13 2.03
CA THR A 395 -14.07 -46.15 1.22
C THR A 395 -14.47 -45.55 -0.13
N ASN A 396 -13.51 -45.36 -1.03
CA ASN A 396 -13.83 -44.99 -2.40
C ASN A 396 -14.58 -46.16 -3.07
N SER A 397 -15.89 -46.04 -3.23
CA SER A 397 -16.75 -47.08 -3.79
C SER A 397 -16.43 -47.42 -5.25
N ALA A 398 -15.75 -46.50 -5.95
CA ALA A 398 -15.27 -46.69 -7.32
C ALA A 398 -13.86 -47.32 -7.38
N GLY A 399 -13.23 -47.58 -6.23
CA GLY A 399 -11.83 -48.00 -6.14
C GLY A 399 -10.86 -46.84 -6.35
N TYR A 400 -9.64 -47.01 -5.87
CA TYR A 400 -8.56 -46.04 -6.07
C TYR A 400 -7.87 -46.30 -7.41
N LEU A 401 -7.69 -45.26 -8.23
CA LEU A 401 -6.75 -45.32 -9.34
C LEU A 401 -5.35 -44.99 -8.79
N LEU A 402 -4.46 -45.99 -8.84
CA LEU A 402 -3.03 -45.84 -8.56
C LEU A 402 -2.26 -46.02 -9.86
N ASN A 403 -1.96 -44.89 -10.53
CA ASN A 403 -1.04 -44.88 -11.65
C ASN A 403 0.26 -44.23 -11.18
N ILE A 404 1.10 -45.00 -10.48
CA ILE A 404 2.27 -44.44 -9.77
C ILE A 404 3.54 -45.26 -10.01
N PRO A 405 4.60 -44.69 -10.61
CA PRO A 405 5.95 -45.17 -10.37
C PRO A 405 6.37 -44.79 -8.94
N ILE A 406 6.91 -45.77 -8.20
CA ILE A 406 7.42 -45.57 -6.84
C ILE A 406 8.94 -45.64 -6.87
N THR A 407 9.59 -44.64 -6.27
CA THR A 407 11.03 -44.56 -6.09
C THR A 407 11.37 -44.44 -4.60
N ASN A 408 12.52 -45.00 -4.19
CA ASN A 408 13.02 -45.00 -2.81
C ASN A 408 12.04 -45.54 -1.74
N GLY A 409 11.11 -46.43 -2.12
CA GLY A 409 10.13 -47.01 -1.20
C GLY A 409 10.80 -47.89 -0.14
N ASN A 410 10.93 -47.39 1.09
CA ASN A 410 11.29 -48.22 2.24
C ASN A 410 10.01 -48.91 2.74
N THR A 411 9.92 -50.22 2.48
CA THR A 411 8.96 -51.19 3.06
C THR A 411 7.50 -50.72 3.12
N GLY A 412 6.72 -51.05 2.10
CA GLY A 412 5.25 -50.96 2.18
C GLY A 412 4.68 -52.09 3.07
N THR A 413 3.79 -51.72 3.99
CA THR A 413 2.82 -52.63 4.62
C THR A 413 1.44 -52.38 4.07
#